data_AF-A0A3D5CJM9-F1
#
_entry.id   AF-A0A3D5CJM9-F1
#
_cell.length_a   1.000
_cell.length_b   1.000
_cell.length_c   1.000
_cell.angle_alpha   90.00
_cell.angle_beta   90.00
_cell.angle_gamma   90.00
#
_symmetry.space_group_name_H-M   'P 1'
#
loop_
_entity.id
_entity.type
_entity.pdbx_description
1 polymer ?
#
loop_
_entity_poly.entity_id
_entity_poly.type
_entity_poly.pdbx_seq_one_letter_code
_entity_poly.pdbx_strand_id
1 'polypeptide(L)'
;AFAACDFIVSRSGAATVSEISALGIPAVYVPYAVGNGEQALNAASAVAHGAAILIPDADFTPETVRDRILPLLTDADERAGMAEKAAEIGIRTGTENLIAMIDEALA
;
A
#
# COMPACT_ATOMS: atom_id res chain seq x y z
N ALA A 1 -8.03 -2.35 -13.62
CA ALA A 1 -7.85 -1.05 -12.94
C ALA A 1 -6.38 -0.84 -12.61
N PHE A 2 -5.77 -1.62 -11.70
CA PHE A 2 -4.38 -1.40 -11.26
C PHE A 2 -3.32 -1.42 -12.37
N ALA A 3 -3.43 -2.31 -13.35
CA ALA A 3 -2.48 -2.39 -14.46
C ALA A 3 -2.40 -1.12 -15.35
N ALA A 4 -3.33 -0.16 -15.18
CA ALA A 4 -3.36 1.09 -15.92
C ALA A 4 -3.05 2.31 -15.04
N CYS A 5 -2.57 2.10 -13.81
CA CYS A 5 -2.31 3.16 -12.85
C CYS A 5 -0.86 3.11 -12.37
N ASP A 6 -0.21 4.27 -12.32
CA ASP A 6 1.15 4.44 -11.81
C ASP A 6 1.18 4.92 -10.35
N PHE A 7 0.00 5.15 -9.77
CA PHE A 7 -0.22 5.64 -8.41
C PHE A 7 -1.67 5.37 -7.97
N ILE A 8 -1.89 5.06 -6.69
CA ILE A 8 -3.23 4.74 -6.16
C ILE A 8 -3.55 5.57 -4.90
N VAL A 9 -4.80 6.03 -4.80
CA VAL A 9 -5.38 6.50 -3.54
C VAL A 9 -6.51 5.54 -3.16
N SER A 10 -6.44 4.92 -1.98
CA SER A 10 -7.46 3.94 -1.56
C SER A 10 -7.62 3.81 -0.04
N ARG A 11 -8.68 3.12 0.38
CA ARG A 11 -8.73 2.50 1.71
C ARG A 11 -7.63 1.44 1.82
N SER A 12 -7.20 1.11 3.04
CA SER A 12 -6.13 0.14 3.32
C SER A 12 -6.67 -1.19 3.88
N GLY A 13 -7.62 -1.77 3.15
CA GLY A 13 -8.01 -3.18 3.38
C GLY A 13 -6.84 -4.13 3.11
N ALA A 14 -6.73 -5.22 3.86
CA ALA A 14 -5.56 -6.11 3.82
C ALA A 14 -5.26 -6.65 2.40
N ALA A 15 -6.29 -7.13 1.69
CA ALA A 15 -6.13 -7.61 0.32
C ALA A 15 -5.67 -6.50 -0.63
N THR A 16 -6.27 -5.31 -0.54
CA THR A 16 -5.90 -4.15 -1.36
C THR A 16 -4.44 -3.73 -1.14
N VAL A 17 -4.00 -3.63 0.11
CA VAL A 17 -2.59 -3.30 0.42
C VAL A 17 -1.65 -4.35 -0.12
N SER A 18 -2.00 -5.64 0.02
CA SER A 18 -1.22 -6.76 -0.50
C SER A 18 -1.10 -6.70 -2.03
N GLU A 19 -2.21 -6.51 -2.75
CA GLU A 19 -2.22 -6.42 -4.21
C GLU A 19 -1.41 -5.23 -4.74
N ILE A 20 -1.59 -4.05 -4.14
CA ILE A 20 -0.86 -2.83 -4.53
C ILE A 20 0.64 -3.02 -4.32
N SER A 21 1.04 -3.55 -3.17
CA SER A 21 2.46 -3.81 -2.86
C SER A 21 3.05 -4.86 -3.82
N ALA A 22 2.33 -5.97 -4.05
CA ALA A 22 2.74 -7.00 -5.00
C ALA A 22 2.88 -6.46 -6.43
N LEU A 23 2.08 -5.47 -6.82
CA LEU A 23 2.20 -4.81 -8.13
C LEU A 23 3.28 -3.72 -8.17
N GLY A 24 3.90 -3.37 -7.03
CA GLY A 24 4.91 -2.32 -6.97
C GLY A 24 4.34 -0.92 -7.24
N ILE A 25 3.06 -0.70 -6.95
CA ILE A 25 2.40 0.57 -7.23
C ILE A 25 2.47 1.45 -5.97
N PRO A 26 3.00 2.68 -6.07
CA PRO A 26 3.04 3.60 -4.94
C PRO A 26 1.64 4.07 -4.56
N ALA A 27 1.41 4.31 -3.26
CA ALA A 27 0.06 4.57 -2.76
C ALA A 27 -0.07 5.66 -1.70
N VAL A 28 -1.25 6.26 -1.65
CA VAL A 28 -1.79 6.99 -0.50
C VAL A 28 -2.91 6.17 0.10
N TYR A 29 -2.75 5.78 1.36
CA TYR A 29 -3.79 5.09 2.10
C TYR A 29 -4.59 6.05 2.96
N VAL A 30 -5.91 5.94 2.88
CA VAL A 30 -6.87 6.63 3.74
C VAL A 30 -7.64 5.58 4.55
N PRO A 31 -7.11 5.08 5.68
CA PRO A 31 -7.70 3.98 6.43
C PRO A 31 -9.14 4.29 6.83
N TYR A 32 -10.03 3.30 6.77
CA TYR A 32 -11.39 3.47 7.28
C TYR A 32 -11.37 3.73 8.79
N ALA A 33 -12.02 4.80 9.24
CA ALA A 33 -12.00 5.24 10.64
C ALA A 33 -12.82 4.36 11.58
N VAL A 34 -13.79 3.62 11.05
CA VAL A 34 -14.66 2.76 11.86
C VAL A 34 -14.06 1.36 11.93
N GLY A 35 -14.04 0.77 13.12
CA GLY A 35 -13.49 -0.56 13.36
C GLY A 35 -12.49 -0.53 14.50
N ASN A 36 -11.51 -1.43 14.44
CA ASN A 36 -10.48 -1.53 15.48
C ASN A 36 -9.16 -0.82 15.08
N GLY A 37 -9.16 -0.16 13.92
CA GLY A 37 -7.96 0.50 13.36
C GLY A 37 -7.09 -0.43 12.52
N GLU A 38 -7.57 -1.63 12.15
CA GLU A 38 -6.79 -2.62 11.42
C GLU A 38 -6.26 -2.10 10.08
N GLN A 39 -6.98 -1.19 9.43
CA GLN A 39 -6.57 -0.65 8.15
C GLN A 39 -5.29 0.20 8.25
N ALA A 40 -5.05 0.89 9.37
CA ALA A 40 -3.78 1.59 9.57
C ALA A 40 -2.62 0.59 9.74
N LEU A 41 -2.87 -0.53 10.43
CA LEU A 41 -1.90 -1.60 10.63
C LEU A 41 -1.55 -2.32 9.33
N ASN A 42 -2.54 -2.59 8.48
CA ASN A 42 -2.32 -3.20 7.16
C ASN A 42 -1.33 -2.39 6.31
N ALA A 43 -1.43 -1.05 6.35
CA ALA A 43 -0.58 -0.15 5.60
C ALA A 43 0.78 0.14 6.25
N ALA A 44 0.98 -0.26 7.51
CA ALA A 44 2.15 0.16 8.31
C ALA A 44 3.48 -0.25 7.67
N SER A 45 3.58 -1.44 7.10
CA SER A 45 4.80 -1.89 6.41
C SER A 45 5.11 -1.02 5.18
N ALA A 46 4.11 -0.75 4.35
CA ALA A 46 4.27 0.10 3.17
C ALA A 46 4.70 1.54 3.53
N VAL A 47 4.12 2.10 4.60
CA VAL A 47 4.52 3.42 5.10
C VAL A 47 5.95 3.42 5.64
N ALA A 48 6.31 2.41 6.45
CA ALA A 48 7.64 2.31 7.05
C ALA A 48 8.76 2.18 6.01
N HIS A 49 8.49 1.51 4.89
CA HIS A 49 9.45 1.37 3.79
C HIS A 49 9.42 2.56 2.81
N GLY A 50 8.52 3.53 2.99
CA GLY A 50 8.36 4.66 2.08
C GLY A 50 7.73 4.30 0.73
N ALA A 51 7.04 3.16 0.65
CA ALA A 51 6.25 2.73 -0.50
C ALA A 51 4.89 3.46 -0.57
N ALA A 52 4.42 3.97 0.57
CA ALA A 52 3.15 4.65 0.68
C ALA A 52 3.19 5.77 1.72
N ILE A 53 2.23 6.70 1.64
CA ILE A 53 1.90 7.60 2.75
C ILE A 53 0.50 7.28 3.29
N LEU A 54 0.29 7.55 4.57
CA LEU A 54 -1.00 7.36 5.22
C LEU A 54 -1.58 8.71 5.64
N ILE A 55 -2.85 8.91 5.32
CA ILE A 55 -3.63 10.08 5.68
C ILE A 55 -4.83 9.58 6.50
N PRO A 56 -4.97 9.98 7.78
CA PRO A 56 -6.16 9.64 8.56
C PRO A 56 -7.44 10.09 7.85
N ASP A 57 -8.52 9.31 7.96
CA ASP A 57 -9.80 9.61 7.30
C ASP A 57 -10.31 11.04 7.59
N ALA A 58 -10.19 11.47 8.85
CA ALA A 58 -10.59 12.81 9.29
C ALA A 58 -9.76 13.94 8.66
N ASP A 59 -8.54 13.63 8.22
CA ASP A 59 -7.60 14.58 7.63
C ASP A 59 -7.64 14.55 6.10
N PHE A 60 -8.42 13.67 5.48
CA PHE A 60 -8.56 13.58 4.02
C PHE A 60 -9.47 14.69 3.48
N THR A 61 -8.94 15.91 3.49
CA THR A 61 -9.61 17.14 3.04
C THR A 61 -9.07 17.63 1.69
N PRO A 62 -9.75 18.57 1.00
CA PRO A 62 -9.23 19.18 -0.22
C PRO A 62 -7.84 19.83 -0.04
N GLU A 63 -7.57 20.42 1.12
CA GLU A 63 -6.28 21.01 1.47
C GLU A 63 -5.21 19.93 1.55
N THR A 64 -5.46 18.84 2.28
CA THR A 64 -4.53 17.72 2.37
C THR A 64 -4.28 17.07 1.01
N VAL A 65 -5.30 16.91 0.16
CA VAL A 65 -5.12 16.41 -1.22
C VAL A 65 -4.17 17.32 -2.01
N ARG A 66 -4.38 18.63 -1.94
CA ARG A 66 -3.56 19.62 -2.63
C ARG A 66 -2.11 19.60 -2.17
N ASP A 67 -1.89 19.50 -0.86
CA ASP A 67 -0.57 19.69 -0.27
C ASP A 67 0.23 18.39 -0.17
N ARG A 68 -0.43 17.23 -0.14
CA ARG A 68 0.20 15.91 0.06
C ARG A 68 0.14 14.98 -1.14
N ILE A 69 -0.93 15.06 -1.95
CA ILE A 69 -1.17 14.11 -3.04
C ILE A 69 -0.80 14.69 -4.39
N LEU A 70 -1.19 15.94 -4.68
CA LEU A 70 -0.84 16.57 -5.96
C LEU A 70 0.67 16.64 -6.21
N PRO A 71 1.55 16.95 -5.22
CA PRO A 71 2.99 16.94 -5.46
C PRO A 71 3.49 15.58 -5.93
N LEU A 72 2.98 14.48 -5.35
CA LEU A 72 3.31 13.12 -5.77
C LEU A 72 2.82 12.82 -7.19
N LEU A 73 1.70 13.39 -7.65
CA LEU A 73 1.24 13.22 -9.04
C LEU A 73 2.12 13.98 -10.04
N THR A 74 2.78 15.05 -9.63
CA THR A 74 3.65 15.86 -10.49
C THR A 74 5.12 15.45 -10.43
N ASP A 75 5.54 14.72 -9.40
CA ASP A 75 6.92 14.29 -9.20
C ASP A 75 7.09 12.82 -9.61
N ALA A 76 7.61 12.59 -10.82
CA ALA A 76 7.79 11.25 -11.35
C ALA A 76 8.94 10.48 -10.68
N ASP A 77 9.99 11.19 -10.24
CA ASP A 77 11.16 10.58 -9.61
C ASP A 77 10.81 10.08 -8.21
N GLU A 78 10.05 10.87 -7.44
CA GLU A 78 9.54 10.45 -6.14
C GLU A 78 8.63 9.22 -6.29
N ARG A 79 7.72 9.20 -7.27
CA ARG A 79 6.87 8.02 -7.53
C ARG A 79 7.68 6.80 -7.93
N ALA A 80 8.72 6.96 -8.75
CA ALA A 80 9.58 5.85 -9.13
C ALA A 80 10.28 5.25 -7.91
N GLY A 81 10.83 6.09 -7.02
CA GLY A 81 11.45 5.63 -5.78
C GLY A 81 10.45 4.93 -4.85
N MET A 82 9.22 5.43 -4.74
CA MET A 82 8.15 4.76 -3.98
C MET A 82 7.73 3.42 -4.62
N ALA A 83 7.70 3.33 -5.95
CA ALA A 83 7.36 2.11 -6.68
C ALA A 83 8.40 0.99 -6.46
N GLU A 84 9.69 1.34 -6.46
CA GLU A 84 10.77 0.42 -6.12
C GLU A 84 10.59 -0.14 -4.71
N LYS A 85 10.37 0.74 -3.72
CA LYS A 85 10.10 0.35 -2.33
C LYS A 85 8.85 -0.52 -2.18
N ALA A 86 7.81 -0.25 -2.96
CA ALA A 86 6.59 -1.07 -2.97
C ALA A 86 6.87 -2.48 -3.49
N ALA A 87 7.67 -2.59 -4.57
CA ALA A 87 8.04 -3.87 -5.16
C ALA A 87 8.95 -4.71 -4.25
N GLU A 88 9.79 -4.08 -3.42
CA GLU A 88 10.66 -4.76 -2.44
C GLU A 88 9.87 -5.49 -1.35
N ILE A 89 8.75 -4.92 -0.90
CA ILE A 89 7.94 -5.50 0.19
C ILE A 89 6.80 -6.37 -0.31
N GLY A 90 6.51 -6.36 -1.61
CA GLY A 90 5.41 -7.10 -2.22
C GLY A 90 5.66 -8.61 -2.24
N ILE A 91 4.78 -9.39 -1.59
CA ILE A 91 4.86 -10.85 -1.59
C ILE A 91 4.11 -11.40 -2.81
N ARG A 92 4.85 -12.03 -3.73
CA ARG A 92 4.30 -12.67 -4.95
C ARG A 92 4.25 -14.19 -4.88
N THR A 93 4.83 -14.80 -3.84
CA THR A 93 4.94 -16.25 -3.65
C THR A 93 4.02 -16.76 -2.55
N GLY A 94 2.89 -16.08 -2.31
CA GLY A 94 2.01 -16.38 -1.18
C GLY A 94 1.48 -17.82 -1.21
N THR A 95 1.17 -18.33 -2.40
CA THR A 95 0.72 -19.72 -2.60
C THR A 95 1.81 -20.72 -2.24
N GLU A 96 3.03 -20.53 -2.75
CA GLU A 96 4.17 -21.40 -2.48
C GLU A 96 4.54 -21.39 -0.99
N ASN A 97 4.53 -20.22 -0.35
CA ASN A 97 4.80 -20.08 1.07
C ASN A 97 3.78 -20.85 1.91
N LEU A 98 2.49 -20.79 1.54
CA LEU A 98 1.44 -21.52 2.24
C LEU A 98 1.59 -23.04 2.07
N ILE A 99 1.92 -23.51 0.87
CA ILE A 99 2.17 -24.94 0.61
C ILE A 99 3.32 -25.43 1.49
N ALA A 100 4.44 -24.68 1.54
CA ALA A 100 5.59 -25.05 2.35
C ALA A 100 5.26 -25.16 3.85
N MET A 101 4.42 -24.26 4.38
CA MET A 101 3.96 -24.32 5.79
C MET A 101 3.10 -25.56 6.08
N ILE A 102 2.26 -25.96 5.12
CA ILE A 102 1.44 -27.17 5.27
C ILE A 102 2.33 -28.42 5.26
N ASP A 103 3.29 -28.49 4.34
CA ASP A 103 4.23 -29.61 4.25
C ASP A 103 5.07 -29.75 5.53
N GLU A 104 5.54 -28.65 6.11
CA GLU A 104 6.26 -28.63 7.39
C GLU A 104 5.41 -29.15 8.55
N ALA A 105 4.13 -28.78 8.62
CA ALA A 105 3.22 -29.21 9.69
C ALA A 105 2.83 -30.69 9.61
N LEU A 106 3.00 -31.33 8.44
CA LEU A 106 2.70 -32.74 8.20
C LEU A 106 3.91 -33.67 8.42
N ALA A 107 5.11 -33.11 8.55
CA ALA A 107 6.36 -33.85 8.80
C ALA A 107 6.54 -34.20 10.29
#